data_AF-A0A9J7L2T8-F1
#
_entry.id   AF-A0A9J7L2T8-F1
#
_cell.length_a   1.000
_cell.length_b   1.000
_cell.length_c   1.000
_cell.angle_alpha   90.00
_cell.angle_beta   90.00
_cell.angle_gamma   90.00
#
_symmetry.space_group_name_H-M   'P 1'
#
loop_
_entity.id
_entity.type
_entity.pdbx_description
1 polymer ?
#
loop_
_entity_poly.entity_id
_entity_poly.type
_entity_poly.pdbx_seq_one_letter_code
_entity_poly.pdbx_strand_id
1 'polypeptide(L)'
;MVSVVLIILFLGFTCEVKCFPAAVNGSTLSRQENTLLSWLQRRYHFNAAEVEATKELIEDEENDVDPKQDKIIFRLQVEEIVRKLRTMSDEEMEKIRKLFSRKMGAVRADEVFEAAEEIFESEKEANEELRQSFQLNEGEEDAFEELVEDTKDGKDVETEDMEFKLGLSELADSYDQLSPEQEERFRSLVEEEFGSEEAAMIFQEIRAIHEEMETLKGLEDLTGEEGDKNDQDGGSNDEFADDDD
;
A
#
# COMPACT_ATOMS: atom_id res chain seq x y z
N MET A 1 11.58 -11.50 -11.20
CA MET A 1 10.44 -12.10 -10.47
C MET A 1 9.37 -11.00 -10.38
N VAL A 2 8.12 -11.24 -9.98
CA VAL A 2 7.15 -10.13 -9.83
C VAL A 2 7.38 -9.59 -8.41
N SER A 3 7.81 -8.33 -8.25
CA SER A 3 8.29 -7.82 -6.95
C SER A 3 7.19 -7.87 -5.89
N VAL A 4 7.53 -8.18 -4.64
CA VAL A 4 6.54 -8.25 -3.54
C VAL A 4 5.84 -6.91 -3.30
N VAL A 5 6.50 -5.78 -3.55
CA VAL A 5 5.86 -4.45 -3.47
C VAL A 5 4.90 -4.23 -4.64
N LEU A 6 5.30 -4.60 -5.85
CA LEU A 6 4.38 -4.59 -6.99
C LEU A 6 3.23 -5.56 -6.74
N ILE A 7 3.46 -6.68 -6.06
CA ILE A 7 2.44 -7.61 -5.61
C ILE A 7 1.56 -6.95 -4.56
N ILE A 8 2.02 -6.25 -3.52
CA ILE A 8 1.13 -5.54 -2.56
C ILE A 8 0.30 -4.47 -3.26
N LEU A 9 0.91 -3.70 -4.16
CA LEU A 9 0.23 -2.71 -5.01
C LEU A 9 -0.72 -3.38 -6.04
N PHE A 10 -0.44 -4.61 -6.47
CA PHE A 10 -1.30 -5.45 -7.34
C PHE A 10 -2.25 -6.37 -6.54
N LEU A 11 -2.09 -6.58 -5.25
CA LEU A 11 -2.90 -7.50 -4.43
C LEU A 11 -4.11 -6.76 -3.88
N GLY A 12 -4.05 -5.42 -3.81
CA GLY A 12 -5.25 -4.59 -3.98
C GLY A 12 -5.97 -4.80 -5.32
N PHE A 13 -5.42 -5.58 -6.26
CA PHE A 13 -6.02 -5.94 -7.54
C PHE A 13 -6.46 -7.42 -7.63
N THR A 14 -5.95 -8.35 -6.79
CA THR A 14 -6.24 -9.80 -6.94
C THR A 14 -6.27 -10.67 -5.67
N CYS A 15 -6.06 -10.16 -4.45
CA CYS A 15 -5.98 -11.04 -3.27
C CYS A 15 -7.32 -11.32 -2.60
N GLU A 16 -7.54 -12.59 -2.23
CA GLU A 16 -8.60 -13.04 -1.35
C GLU A 16 -8.43 -12.38 0.03
N VAL A 17 -9.05 -11.21 0.19
CA VAL A 17 -9.04 -10.37 1.40
C VAL A 17 -9.38 -11.21 2.63
N LYS A 18 -8.46 -11.27 3.60
CA LYS A 18 -8.65 -12.01 4.85
C LYS A 18 -9.49 -11.13 5.77
N CYS A 19 -10.80 -11.42 5.81
CA CYS A 19 -11.78 -10.71 6.63
C CYS A 19 -11.25 -10.28 8.02
N PHE A 20 -11.04 -8.98 8.21
CA PHE A 20 -11.12 -8.37 9.52
C PHE A 20 -12.58 -8.00 9.84
N PRO A 21 -13.04 -8.19 11.09
CA PRO A 21 -14.37 -7.78 11.48
C PRO A 21 -14.43 -6.24 11.50
N ALA A 22 -15.25 -5.66 10.61
CA ALA A 22 -15.64 -4.26 10.71
C ALA A 22 -16.25 -3.98 12.09
N ALA A 23 -16.07 -2.76 12.58
CA ALA A 23 -16.61 -2.34 13.87
C ALA A 23 -18.13 -2.41 13.79
N VAL A 24 -18.71 -3.43 14.42
CA VAL A 24 -20.15 -3.74 14.39
C VAL A 24 -20.94 -2.58 14.98
N ASN A 25 -21.39 -1.66 14.12
CA ASN A 25 -22.51 -0.80 14.42
C ASN A 25 -23.77 -1.66 14.30
N GLY A 26 -24.47 -1.84 15.42
CA GLY A 26 -25.48 -2.88 15.63
C GLY A 26 -26.82 -2.68 14.92
N SER A 27 -26.82 -2.50 13.60
CA SER A 27 -28.01 -2.69 12.76
C SER A 27 -28.10 -4.15 12.32
N THR A 28 -29.17 -4.84 12.71
CA THR A 28 -29.46 -6.18 12.20
C THR A 28 -30.11 -6.09 10.83
N LEU A 29 -29.39 -6.47 9.78
CA LEU A 29 -29.93 -6.68 8.43
C LEU A 29 -31.27 -7.42 8.45
N SER A 30 -32.17 -7.03 7.57
CA SER A 30 -33.43 -7.73 7.38
C SER A 30 -33.20 -9.18 6.91
N ARG A 31 -34.22 -10.02 7.06
CA ARG A 31 -34.20 -11.39 6.53
C ARG A 31 -34.02 -11.42 5.00
N GLN A 32 -34.46 -10.37 4.31
CA GLN A 32 -34.37 -10.28 2.85
C GLN A 32 -32.94 -9.96 2.42
N GLU A 33 -32.27 -9.02 3.07
CA GLU A 33 -30.85 -8.68 2.84
C GLU A 33 -29.93 -9.86 3.19
N ASN A 34 -30.16 -10.54 4.32
CA ASN A 34 -29.43 -11.77 4.62
C ASN A 34 -29.60 -12.86 3.54
N THR A 35 -30.77 -12.92 2.91
CA THR A 35 -30.99 -13.83 1.78
C THR A 35 -30.24 -13.37 0.53
N LEU A 36 -30.18 -12.06 0.25
CA LEU A 36 -29.39 -11.46 -0.83
C LEU A 36 -27.91 -11.84 -0.68
N LEU A 37 -27.32 -11.58 0.48
CA LEU A 37 -25.91 -11.89 0.76
C LEU A 37 -25.60 -13.38 0.59
N SER A 38 -26.47 -14.26 1.09
CA SER A 38 -26.31 -15.71 0.89
C SER A 38 -26.38 -16.14 -0.58
N TRP A 39 -27.12 -15.40 -1.42
CA TRP A 39 -27.21 -15.65 -2.85
C TRP A 39 -25.96 -15.16 -3.57
N LEU A 40 -25.45 -13.97 -3.23
CA LEU A 40 -24.18 -13.47 -3.74
C LEU A 40 -23.05 -14.47 -3.47
N GLN A 41 -22.96 -14.97 -2.23
CA GLN A 41 -21.97 -15.97 -1.86
C GLN A 41 -22.11 -17.28 -2.65
N ARG A 42 -23.33 -17.83 -2.75
CA ARG A 42 -23.55 -19.19 -3.30
C ARG A 42 -23.69 -19.26 -4.81
N ARG A 43 -24.23 -18.21 -5.44
CA ARG A 43 -24.57 -18.20 -6.88
C ARG A 43 -23.64 -17.35 -7.71
N TYR A 44 -23.03 -16.33 -7.11
CA TYR A 44 -22.15 -15.39 -7.78
C TYR A 44 -20.71 -15.45 -7.26
N HIS A 45 -20.42 -16.44 -6.40
CA HIS A 45 -19.09 -16.73 -5.88
C HIS A 45 -18.46 -15.51 -5.19
N PHE A 46 -19.26 -14.77 -4.42
CA PHE A 46 -18.71 -13.76 -3.53
C PHE A 46 -18.00 -14.46 -2.38
N ASN A 47 -16.75 -14.09 -2.10
CA ASN A 47 -15.99 -14.54 -0.94
C ASN A 47 -16.55 -13.89 0.34
N ALA A 48 -15.99 -14.24 1.50
CA ALA A 48 -16.50 -13.73 2.77
C ALA A 48 -16.32 -12.20 2.92
N ALA A 49 -15.21 -11.65 2.43
CA ALA A 49 -14.93 -10.22 2.51
C ALA A 49 -15.83 -9.43 1.56
N GLU A 50 -16.04 -9.90 0.33
CA GLU A 50 -16.96 -9.28 -0.63
C GLU A 50 -18.40 -9.26 -0.09
N VAL A 51 -18.81 -10.31 0.62
CA VAL A 51 -20.13 -10.36 1.28
C VAL A 51 -20.20 -9.38 2.44
N GLU A 52 -19.14 -9.26 3.25
CA GLU A 52 -19.14 -8.33 4.39
C GLU A 52 -19.10 -6.87 3.93
N ALA A 53 -18.29 -6.52 2.93
CA ALA A 53 -18.30 -5.19 2.34
C ALA A 53 -19.65 -4.86 1.68
N THR A 54 -20.29 -5.82 1.01
CA THR A 54 -21.65 -5.62 0.50
C THR A 54 -22.64 -5.37 1.64
N LYS A 55 -22.46 -6.04 2.78
CA LYS A 55 -23.30 -5.87 3.95
C LYS A 55 -23.11 -4.49 4.59
N GLU A 56 -21.87 -4.09 4.81
CA GLU A 56 -21.51 -2.77 5.37
C GLU A 56 -22.04 -1.65 4.46
N LEU A 57 -21.88 -1.76 3.13
CA LEU A 57 -22.44 -0.79 2.19
C LEU A 57 -23.98 -0.68 2.24
N ILE A 58 -24.69 -1.77 2.49
CA ILE A 58 -26.15 -1.76 2.69
C ILE A 58 -26.51 -1.11 4.03
N GLU A 59 -25.71 -1.37 5.07
CA GLU A 59 -25.90 -0.77 6.40
C GLU A 59 -25.62 0.75 6.37
N ASP A 60 -24.62 1.20 5.63
CA ASP A 60 -24.30 2.63 5.48
C ASP A 60 -25.41 3.38 4.76
N GLU A 61 -25.95 2.81 3.68
CA GLU A 61 -27.14 3.37 3.00
C GLU A 61 -28.35 3.43 3.94
N GLU A 62 -28.62 2.38 4.71
CA GLU A 62 -29.75 2.36 5.65
C GLU A 62 -29.60 3.43 6.75
N ASN A 63 -28.37 3.73 7.16
CA ASN A 63 -28.05 4.67 8.23
C ASN A 63 -27.68 6.08 7.75
N ASP A 64 -27.75 6.36 6.44
CA ASP A 64 -27.36 7.65 5.82
C ASP A 64 -25.90 8.04 6.17
N VAL A 65 -25.02 7.03 6.21
CA VAL A 65 -23.57 7.18 6.40
C VAL A 65 -22.90 7.24 5.04
N ASP A 66 -21.95 8.16 4.86
CA ASP A 66 -21.17 8.25 3.61
C ASP A 66 -20.08 7.16 3.60
N PRO A 67 -20.20 6.11 2.76
CA PRO A 67 -19.28 4.99 2.76
C PRO A 67 -17.89 5.36 2.21
N LYS A 68 -17.72 6.57 1.65
CA LYS A 68 -16.40 7.09 1.28
C LYS A 68 -15.56 7.50 2.48
N GLN A 69 -16.19 7.73 3.63
CA GLN A 69 -15.49 8.09 4.87
C GLN A 69 -15.06 6.86 5.68
N ASP A 70 -15.44 5.66 5.23
CA ASP A 70 -15.01 4.43 5.86
C ASP A 70 -13.55 4.09 5.59
N LYS A 71 -13.09 3.06 6.29
CA LYS A 71 -11.70 2.61 6.27
C LYS A 71 -11.28 2.24 4.85
N ILE A 72 -10.02 2.53 4.53
CA ILE A 72 -9.42 2.26 3.21
C ILE A 72 -9.64 0.81 2.79
N ILE A 73 -9.49 -0.17 3.70
CA ILE A 73 -9.71 -1.59 3.41
C ILE A 73 -11.14 -1.89 2.94
N PHE A 74 -12.15 -1.30 3.58
CA PHE A 74 -13.54 -1.46 3.14
C PHE A 74 -13.73 -0.87 1.73
N ARG A 75 -13.20 0.34 1.49
CA ARG A 75 -13.29 1.00 0.18
C ARG A 75 -12.61 0.18 -0.92
N LEU A 76 -11.45 -0.42 -0.64
CA LEU A 76 -10.75 -1.34 -1.53
C LEU A 76 -11.55 -2.63 -1.82
N GLN A 77 -12.23 -3.19 -0.82
CA GLN A 77 -13.11 -4.35 -1.03
C GLN A 77 -14.29 -4.00 -1.95
N VAL A 78 -14.90 -2.83 -1.78
CA VAL A 78 -15.97 -2.34 -2.67
C VAL A 78 -15.45 -2.14 -4.10
N GLU A 79 -14.24 -1.60 -4.24
CA GLU A 79 -13.55 -1.42 -5.51
C GLU A 79 -13.36 -2.78 -6.25
N GLU A 80 -12.92 -3.82 -5.54
CA GLU A 80 -12.79 -5.18 -6.07
C GLU A 80 -14.14 -5.76 -6.51
N ILE A 81 -15.19 -5.59 -5.70
CA ILE A 81 -16.55 -6.03 -6.05
C ILE A 81 -17.01 -5.39 -7.35
N VAL A 82 -16.83 -4.06 -7.50
CA VAL A 82 -17.25 -3.36 -8.72
C VAL A 82 -16.43 -3.80 -9.93
N ARG A 83 -15.11 -4.01 -9.80
CA ARG A 83 -14.29 -4.60 -10.88
C ARG A 83 -14.84 -5.95 -11.30
N LYS A 84 -15.09 -6.84 -10.34
CA LYS A 84 -15.62 -8.18 -10.59
C LYS A 84 -16.95 -8.10 -11.32
N LEU A 85 -17.88 -7.27 -10.85
CA LEU A 85 -19.18 -7.04 -11.48
C LEU A 85 -19.04 -6.53 -12.93
N ARG A 86 -18.12 -5.59 -13.18
CA ARG A 86 -17.85 -5.05 -14.54
C ARG A 86 -17.26 -6.10 -15.49
N THR A 87 -16.62 -7.16 -14.99
CA THR A 87 -16.14 -8.29 -15.80
C THR A 87 -17.19 -9.38 -16.05
N MET A 88 -18.33 -9.36 -15.34
CA MET A 88 -19.42 -10.30 -15.56
C MET A 88 -20.17 -10.02 -16.87
N SER A 89 -20.92 -11.00 -17.36
CA SER A 89 -21.80 -10.78 -18.51
C SER A 89 -22.96 -9.83 -18.16
N ASP A 90 -23.45 -9.06 -19.14
CA ASP A 90 -24.61 -8.16 -18.97
C ASP A 90 -25.82 -8.91 -18.38
N GLU A 91 -26.03 -10.16 -18.77
CA GLU A 91 -27.11 -10.99 -18.23
C GLU A 91 -26.95 -11.32 -16.74
N GLU A 92 -25.72 -11.54 -16.28
CA GLU A 92 -25.42 -11.80 -14.86
C GLU A 92 -25.57 -10.54 -14.05
N MET A 93 -25.01 -9.42 -14.52
CA MET A 93 -25.16 -8.12 -13.87
C MET A 93 -26.64 -7.73 -13.74
N GLU A 94 -27.42 -7.90 -14.80
CA GLU A 94 -28.85 -7.63 -14.77
C GLU A 94 -29.60 -8.54 -13.77
N LYS A 95 -29.19 -9.81 -13.63
CA LYS A 95 -29.77 -10.71 -12.61
C LYS A 95 -29.40 -10.26 -11.19
N ILE A 96 -28.17 -9.78 -10.98
CA ILE A 96 -27.72 -9.23 -9.69
C ILE A 96 -28.52 -7.96 -9.37
N ARG A 97 -28.61 -6.98 -10.29
CA ARG A 97 -29.43 -5.77 -10.09
C ARG A 97 -30.86 -6.11 -9.73
N LYS A 98 -31.50 -7.00 -10.49
CA LYS A 98 -32.85 -7.49 -10.18
C LYS A 98 -32.96 -8.18 -8.82
N LEU A 99 -31.92 -8.89 -8.39
CA LEU A 99 -31.89 -9.52 -7.07
C LEU A 99 -31.87 -8.47 -5.97
N PHE A 100 -31.00 -7.46 -6.06
CA PHE A 100 -30.95 -6.32 -5.15
C PHE A 100 -32.31 -5.61 -5.11
N SER A 101 -32.82 -5.15 -6.26
CA SER A 101 -34.11 -4.43 -6.34
C SER A 101 -35.28 -5.23 -5.75
N ARG A 102 -35.27 -6.56 -5.88
CA ARG A 102 -36.31 -7.43 -5.31
C ARG A 102 -36.20 -7.59 -3.80
N LYS A 103 -35.00 -7.48 -3.24
CA LYS A 103 -34.71 -7.78 -1.82
C LYS A 103 -34.73 -6.55 -0.93
N MET A 104 -34.32 -5.39 -1.44
CA MET A 104 -34.30 -4.14 -0.68
C MET A 104 -35.15 -3.01 -1.29
N GLY A 105 -35.65 -3.19 -2.52
CA GLY A 105 -36.37 -2.16 -3.27
C GLY A 105 -35.49 -1.54 -4.35
N ALA A 106 -36.11 -1.07 -5.45
CA ALA A 106 -35.38 -0.55 -6.60
C ALA A 106 -34.55 0.70 -6.26
N VAL A 107 -35.13 1.65 -5.50
CA VAL A 107 -34.47 2.91 -5.13
C VAL A 107 -33.22 2.64 -4.28
N ARG A 108 -33.37 1.95 -3.14
CA ARG A 108 -32.24 1.58 -2.27
C ARG A 108 -31.17 0.77 -2.98
N ALA A 109 -31.59 -0.15 -3.87
CA ALA A 109 -30.63 -0.91 -4.66
C ALA A 109 -29.81 -0.01 -5.58
N ASP A 110 -30.45 0.94 -6.28
CA ASP A 110 -29.76 1.88 -7.15
C ASP A 110 -28.80 2.79 -6.34
N GLU A 111 -29.20 3.25 -5.15
CA GLU A 111 -28.35 4.03 -4.23
C GLU A 111 -27.11 3.24 -3.80
N VAL A 112 -27.25 1.96 -3.43
CA VAL A 112 -26.10 1.09 -3.12
C VAL A 112 -25.17 0.89 -4.32
N PHE A 113 -25.71 0.72 -5.53
CA PHE A 113 -24.88 0.60 -6.73
C PHE A 113 -24.17 1.91 -7.10
N GLU A 114 -24.83 3.05 -6.91
CA GLU A 114 -24.25 4.37 -7.14
C GLU A 114 -23.11 4.63 -6.15
N ALA A 115 -23.33 4.39 -4.85
CA ALA A 115 -22.30 4.51 -3.82
C ALA A 115 -21.08 3.61 -4.10
N ALA A 116 -21.32 2.35 -4.49
CA ALA A 116 -20.23 1.44 -4.87
C ALA A 116 -19.42 1.97 -6.06
N GLU A 117 -20.10 2.50 -7.08
CA GLU A 117 -19.47 3.04 -8.29
C GLU A 117 -18.67 4.31 -8.00
N GLU A 118 -19.17 5.16 -7.11
CA GLU A 118 -18.44 6.34 -6.68
C GLU A 118 -17.18 5.99 -5.88
N ILE A 119 -17.24 4.99 -4.99
CA ILE A 119 -16.07 4.46 -4.30
C ILE A 119 -15.09 3.87 -5.32
N PHE A 120 -15.57 3.10 -6.30
CA PHE A 120 -14.71 2.50 -7.31
C PHE A 120 -13.89 3.55 -8.08
N GLU A 121 -14.52 4.61 -8.59
CA GLU A 121 -13.77 5.63 -9.33
C GLU A 121 -12.83 6.43 -8.42
N SER A 122 -13.21 6.74 -7.17
CA SER A 122 -12.31 7.43 -6.23
C SER A 122 -11.10 6.59 -5.83
N GLU A 123 -11.33 5.32 -5.51
CA GLU A 123 -10.27 4.40 -5.09
C GLU A 123 -9.33 4.05 -6.25
N LYS A 124 -9.87 3.94 -7.47
CA LYS A 124 -9.07 3.77 -8.68
C LYS A 124 -8.14 4.96 -8.93
N GLU A 125 -8.63 6.19 -8.76
CA GLU A 125 -7.80 7.40 -8.87
C GLU A 125 -6.72 7.43 -7.78
N ALA A 126 -7.10 7.22 -6.52
CA ALA A 126 -6.17 7.22 -5.39
C ALA A 126 -5.09 6.12 -5.50
N ASN A 127 -5.45 4.92 -5.99
CA ASN A 127 -4.50 3.84 -6.22
C ASN A 127 -3.52 4.15 -7.36
N GLU A 128 -3.99 4.81 -8.42
CA GLU A 128 -3.12 5.24 -9.52
C GLU A 128 -2.16 6.35 -9.07
N GLU A 129 -2.63 7.29 -8.24
CA GLU A 129 -1.78 8.32 -7.63
C GLU A 129 -0.71 7.73 -6.71
N LEU A 130 -1.08 6.77 -5.85
CA LEU A 130 -0.13 6.05 -5.01
C LEU A 130 0.92 5.34 -5.87
N ARG A 131 0.50 4.62 -6.92
CA ARG A 131 1.40 3.92 -7.84
C ARG A 131 2.36 4.87 -8.57
N GLN A 132 1.90 6.06 -8.95
CA GLN A 132 2.74 7.06 -9.59
C GLN A 132 3.75 7.69 -8.62
N SER A 133 3.36 7.85 -7.35
CA SER A 133 4.19 8.47 -6.31
C SER A 133 5.18 7.50 -5.66
N PHE A 134 4.84 6.20 -5.63
CA PHE A 134 5.59 5.16 -4.96
C PHE A 134 6.24 4.20 -5.98
N GLN A 135 7.14 4.76 -6.81
CA GLN A 135 7.90 4.02 -7.81
C GLN A 135 9.25 3.60 -7.24
N LEU A 136 9.30 2.39 -6.70
CA LEU A 136 10.53 1.83 -6.15
C LEU A 136 11.46 1.34 -7.26
N ASN A 137 12.75 1.50 -7.01
CA ASN A 137 13.81 0.89 -7.80
C ASN A 137 14.03 -0.57 -7.39
N GLU A 138 14.76 -1.34 -8.21
CA GLU A 138 14.98 -2.78 -7.98
C GLU A 138 15.61 -3.07 -6.61
N GLY A 139 16.52 -2.20 -6.12
CA GLY A 139 17.14 -2.36 -4.81
C GLY A 139 16.19 -2.06 -3.64
N GLU A 140 15.32 -1.06 -3.75
CA GLU A 140 14.25 -0.79 -2.77
C GLU A 140 13.25 -1.95 -2.70
N GLU A 141 12.88 -2.52 -3.86
CA GLU A 141 11.96 -3.65 -3.94
C GLU A 141 12.55 -4.93 -3.33
N ASP A 142 13.79 -5.27 -3.71
CA ASP A 142 14.48 -6.47 -3.22
C ASP A 142 14.71 -6.39 -1.70
N ALA A 143 15.12 -5.22 -1.19
CA ALA A 143 15.32 -5.01 0.24
C ALA A 143 14.01 -5.12 1.03
N PHE A 144 12.90 -4.61 0.49
CA PHE A 144 11.60 -4.78 1.13
C PHE A 144 11.12 -6.24 1.14
N GLU A 145 11.33 -6.96 0.03
CA GLU A 145 10.98 -8.38 -0.06
C GLU A 145 11.77 -9.22 0.96
N GLU A 146 13.07 -8.99 1.06
CA GLU A 146 13.94 -9.64 2.03
C GLU A 146 13.55 -9.30 3.48
N LEU A 147 13.22 -8.03 3.76
CA LEU A 147 12.74 -7.60 5.09
C LEU A 147 11.48 -8.35 5.51
N VAL A 148 10.52 -8.51 4.59
CA VAL A 148 9.27 -9.25 4.85
C VAL A 148 9.57 -10.71 5.18
N GLU A 149 10.49 -11.34 4.46
CA GLU A 149 10.92 -12.72 4.74
C GLU A 149 11.62 -12.84 6.10
N ASP A 150 12.50 -11.90 6.43
CA ASP A 150 13.25 -11.89 7.68
C ASP A 150 12.36 -11.64 8.89
N THR A 151 11.42 -10.69 8.80
CA THR A 151 10.41 -10.45 9.84
C THR A 151 9.63 -11.73 10.13
N LYS A 152 9.24 -12.47 9.08
CA LYS A 152 8.47 -13.71 9.19
C LYS A 152 9.27 -14.86 9.80
N ASP A 153 10.54 -14.97 9.43
CA ASP A 153 11.45 -16.00 9.96
C ASP A 153 12.06 -15.63 11.33
N GLY A 154 11.84 -14.39 11.78
CA GLY A 154 12.38 -13.84 13.02
C GLY A 154 13.90 -13.67 12.97
N LYS A 155 14.44 -13.35 11.78
CA LYS A 155 15.87 -13.07 11.59
C LYS A 155 16.21 -11.66 12.03
N ASP A 156 17.48 -11.45 12.35
CA ASP A 156 17.99 -10.17 12.84
C ASP A 156 18.47 -9.31 11.67
N VAL A 157 17.66 -8.34 11.31
CA VAL A 157 17.89 -7.44 10.17
C VAL A 157 19.06 -6.48 10.38
N GLU A 158 19.54 -6.30 11.62
CA GLU A 158 20.72 -5.47 11.89
C GLU A 158 22.00 -6.07 11.30
N THR A 159 21.98 -7.39 11.03
CA THR A 159 23.12 -8.16 10.51
C THR A 159 23.19 -8.21 8.98
N GLU A 160 22.17 -7.68 8.31
CA GLU A 160 22.12 -7.63 6.85
C GLU A 160 23.15 -6.67 6.26
N ASP A 161 23.43 -6.85 4.98
CA ASP A 161 24.47 -6.11 4.30
C ASP A 161 24.10 -4.64 4.01
N MET A 162 25.08 -3.87 3.56
CA MET A 162 24.91 -2.43 3.31
C MET A 162 24.02 -2.14 2.10
N GLU A 163 23.90 -3.06 1.14
CA GLU A 163 23.04 -2.91 -0.03
C GLU A 163 21.57 -3.01 0.40
N PHE A 164 21.24 -4.00 1.23
CA PHE A 164 19.94 -4.14 1.88
C PHE A 164 19.59 -2.89 2.71
N LYS A 165 20.50 -2.46 3.60
CA LYS A 165 20.26 -1.28 4.46
C LYS A 165 20.07 0.01 3.66
N LEU A 166 20.82 0.18 2.57
CA LEU A 166 20.66 1.32 1.67
C LEU A 166 19.30 1.28 0.96
N GLY A 167 18.89 0.11 0.45
CA GLY A 167 17.58 -0.08 -0.18
C GLY A 167 16.42 0.25 0.76
N LEU A 168 16.47 -0.19 2.03
CA LEU A 168 15.45 0.19 3.01
C LEU A 168 15.50 1.66 3.43
N SER A 169 16.68 2.27 3.47
CA SER A 169 16.81 3.70 3.72
C SER A 169 16.21 4.54 2.59
N GLU A 170 16.44 4.16 1.33
CA GLU A 170 15.84 4.82 0.15
C GLU A 170 14.31 4.61 0.13
N LEU A 171 13.86 3.40 0.48
CA LEU A 171 12.44 3.11 0.64
C LEU A 171 11.78 4.02 1.70
N ALA A 172 12.46 4.26 2.82
CA ALA A 172 11.96 5.17 3.85
C ALA A 172 11.87 6.62 3.34
N ASP A 173 12.86 7.09 2.57
CA ASP A 173 12.81 8.40 1.91
C ASP A 173 11.65 8.50 0.91
N SER A 174 11.39 7.43 0.17
CA SER A 174 10.24 7.31 -0.75
C SER A 174 8.91 7.32 0.00
N TYR A 175 8.84 6.68 1.18
CA TYR A 175 7.66 6.67 2.04
C TYR A 175 7.37 8.04 2.66
N ASP A 176 8.39 8.76 3.12
CA ASP A 176 8.25 10.10 3.72
C ASP A 176 7.81 11.18 2.72
N GLN A 177 7.88 10.90 1.42
CA GLN A 177 7.38 11.78 0.35
C GLN A 177 5.89 11.58 0.04
N LEU A 178 5.27 10.52 0.58
CA LEU A 178 3.85 10.27 0.39
C LEU A 178 2.99 11.30 1.13
N SER A 179 1.80 11.57 0.59
CA SER A 179 0.79 12.32 1.35
C SER A 179 0.23 11.46 2.50
N PRO A 180 -0.36 12.08 3.56
CA PRO A 180 -0.91 11.32 4.68
C PRO A 180 -1.93 10.24 4.29
N GLU A 181 -2.74 10.50 3.26
CA GLU A 181 -3.70 9.51 2.75
C GLU A 181 -3.01 8.35 2.01
N GLN A 182 -1.93 8.63 1.28
CA GLN A 182 -1.12 7.62 0.61
C GLN A 182 -0.34 6.76 1.62
N GLU A 183 0.20 7.37 2.69
CA GLU A 183 0.85 6.65 3.78
C GLU A 183 -0.13 5.70 4.49
N GLU A 184 -1.33 6.19 4.82
CA GLU A 184 -2.38 5.39 5.45
C GLU A 184 -2.83 4.24 4.54
N ARG A 185 -2.94 4.50 3.23
CA ARG A 185 -3.27 3.50 2.22
C ARG A 185 -2.21 2.41 2.12
N PHE A 186 -0.94 2.80 1.99
CA PHE A 186 0.16 1.84 1.94
C PHE A 186 0.22 1.01 3.22
N ARG A 187 0.11 1.64 4.39
CA ARG A 187 0.06 0.94 5.68
C ARG A 187 -1.10 -0.04 5.75
N SER A 188 -2.30 0.37 5.33
CA SER A 188 -3.48 -0.50 5.32
C SER A 188 -3.25 -1.73 4.43
N LEU A 189 -2.66 -1.56 3.25
CA LEU A 189 -2.34 -2.66 2.34
C LEU A 189 -1.31 -3.65 2.95
N VAL A 190 -0.26 -3.13 3.59
CA VAL A 190 0.74 -3.96 4.27
C VAL A 190 0.11 -4.72 5.46
N GLU A 191 -0.74 -4.05 6.25
CA GLU A 191 -1.47 -4.68 7.35
C GLU A 191 -2.46 -5.75 6.88
N GLU A 192 -3.11 -5.58 5.72
CA GLU A 192 -4.01 -6.58 5.16
C GLU A 192 -3.26 -7.83 4.69
N GLU A 193 -2.10 -7.65 4.05
CA GLU A 193 -1.33 -8.77 3.50
C GLU A 193 -0.63 -9.60 4.59
N PHE A 194 0.02 -8.92 5.54
CA PHE A 194 0.87 -9.56 6.56
C PHE A 194 0.23 -9.62 7.96
N GLY A 195 -0.78 -8.81 8.23
CA GLY A 195 -1.39 -8.65 9.54
C GLY A 195 -0.72 -7.55 10.37
N SER A 196 -1.47 -6.99 11.33
CA SER A 196 -1.06 -5.79 12.06
C SER A 196 0.23 -5.94 12.87
N GLU A 197 0.52 -7.13 13.39
CA GLU A 197 1.75 -7.37 14.18
C GLU A 197 2.99 -7.39 13.29
N GLU A 198 2.93 -8.13 12.17
CA GLU A 198 4.03 -8.20 11.19
C GLU A 198 4.24 -6.86 10.49
N ALA A 199 3.17 -6.18 10.08
CA ALA A 199 3.25 -4.85 9.48
C ALA A 199 3.90 -3.82 10.43
N ALA A 200 3.57 -3.87 11.73
CA ALA A 200 4.19 -2.98 12.70
C ALA A 200 5.70 -3.24 12.84
N MET A 201 6.14 -4.50 12.77
CA MET A 201 7.57 -4.84 12.78
C MET A 201 8.27 -4.35 11.52
N ILE A 202 7.70 -4.60 10.33
CA ILE A 202 8.23 -4.11 9.04
C ILE A 202 8.46 -2.60 9.08
N PHE A 203 7.44 -1.81 9.46
CA PHE A 203 7.59 -0.35 9.51
C PHE A 203 8.56 0.13 10.61
N GLN A 204 8.67 -0.60 11.71
CA GLN A 204 9.63 -0.29 12.76
C GLN A 204 11.08 -0.51 12.27
N GLU A 205 11.32 -1.61 11.57
CA GLU A 205 12.64 -1.98 11.05
C GLU A 205 13.09 -1.03 9.93
N ILE A 206 12.20 -0.68 8.99
CA ILE A 206 12.47 0.36 7.97
C ILE A 206 12.92 1.66 8.64
N ARG A 207 12.21 2.12 9.67
CA ARG A 207 12.56 3.36 10.37
C ARG A 207 13.89 3.24 11.11
N ALA A 208 14.14 2.12 11.80
CA ALA A 208 15.37 1.93 12.55
C ALA A 208 16.60 1.95 11.63
N ILE A 209 16.51 1.27 10.48
CA ILE A 209 17.59 1.23 9.48
C ILE A 209 17.79 2.61 8.83
N HIS A 210 16.71 3.32 8.52
CA HIS A 210 16.79 4.69 8.00
C HIS A 210 17.49 5.64 8.98
N GLU A 211 17.15 5.59 10.27
CA GLU A 211 17.81 6.38 11.31
C GLU A 211 19.30 6.00 11.46
N GLU A 212 19.65 4.71 11.41
CA GLU A 212 21.04 4.24 11.41
C GLU A 212 21.82 4.84 10.22
N MET A 213 21.26 4.77 9.01
CA MET A 213 21.91 5.24 7.79
C MET A 213 22.09 6.77 7.77
N GLU A 214 21.11 7.53 8.24
CA GLU A 214 21.23 8.99 8.36
C GLU A 214 22.31 9.39 9.39
N THR A 215 22.45 8.65 10.49
CA THR A 215 23.55 8.92 11.45
C THR A 215 24.93 8.61 10.85
N LEU A 216 25.05 7.56 10.03
CA LEU A 216 26.30 7.20 9.35
C LEU A 216 26.67 8.25 8.29
N LYS A 217 25.72 8.70 7.46
CA LYS A 217 25.94 9.81 6.51
C LYS A 217 26.37 11.09 7.22
N GLY A 218 25.70 11.44 8.31
CA GLY A 218 26.05 12.62 9.13
C GLY A 218 27.44 12.52 9.77
N LEU A 219 27.93 11.31 10.07
CA LEU A 219 29.29 11.06 10.56
C LEU A 219 30.35 11.14 9.46
N GLU A 220 30.05 10.71 8.23
CA GLU A 220 30.92 10.90 7.06
C GLU A 220 31.08 12.38 6.70
N ASP A 221 30.00 13.16 6.71
CA ASP A 221 30.05 14.61 6.45
C ASP A 221 30.86 15.38 7.51
N LEU A 222 30.87 14.91 8.77
CA LEU A 222 31.67 15.50 9.85
C LEU A 222 33.14 15.07 9.83
N THR A 223 33.48 13.96 9.17
CA THR A 223 34.86 13.46 9.04
C THR A 223 35.51 13.79 7.71
N GLY A 224 34.75 14.34 6.74
CA GLY A 224 35.22 14.81 5.43
C GLY A 224 35.87 16.20 5.40
N GLU A 225 35.91 16.95 6.50
CA GLU A 225 36.58 18.27 6.61
C GLU A 225 37.98 18.21 7.29
N GLU A 226 38.86 17.26 6.96
CA GLU A 226 40.31 17.44 7.24
C GLU A 226 41.22 16.93 6.10
N GLY A 227 41.80 17.87 5.35
CA GLY A 227 43.03 17.72 4.56
C GLY A 227 42.87 18.01 3.05
N ASP A 228 43.53 18.97 2.40
CA ASP A 228 44.65 19.82 2.79
C ASP A 228 44.69 21.00 1.80
N LYS A 229 44.43 22.21 2.30
CA LYS A 229 44.85 23.45 1.63
C LYS A 229 46.21 23.82 2.17
N ASN A 230 47.26 23.55 1.40
CA ASN A 230 48.53 24.25 1.54
C ASN A 230 49.00 24.76 0.17
N ASP A 231 48.48 25.93 -0.19
CA ASP A 231 49.18 26.88 -1.04
C ASP A 231 50.22 27.63 -0.20
N GLN A 232 51.49 27.60 -0.62
CA GLN A 232 52.44 28.74 -0.73
C GLN A 232 53.87 28.19 -0.82
N ASP A 233 54.56 28.32 -1.95
CA ASP A 233 55.18 29.53 -2.51
C ASP A 233 56.64 29.71 -2.03
N GLY A 234 57.52 30.01 -3.00
CA GLY A 234 58.81 30.64 -2.77
C GLY A 234 60.05 29.78 -2.99
N GLY A 235 60.75 29.97 -4.11
CA GLY A 235 62.14 29.51 -4.20
C GLY A 235 62.79 29.47 -5.58
N SER A 236 62.80 30.58 -6.30
CA SER A 236 63.67 30.83 -7.47
C SER A 236 65.15 30.53 -7.20
N ASN A 237 65.86 29.96 -8.19
CA ASN A 237 67.21 30.40 -8.53
C ASN A 237 67.59 30.08 -9.98
N ASP A 238 68.08 31.14 -10.62
CA ASP A 238 68.62 31.27 -11.96
C ASP A 238 69.89 30.44 -12.24
N GLU A 239 70.12 30.28 -13.56
CA GLU A 239 71.40 30.28 -14.29
C GLU A 239 72.55 29.38 -13.82
N PHE A 240 73.01 28.49 -14.71
CA PHE A 240 74.34 28.66 -15.32
C PHE A 240 74.43 27.87 -16.63
N ALA A 241 74.94 28.55 -17.65
CA ALA A 241 75.23 28.03 -18.97
C ALA A 241 76.64 27.40 -19.05
N ASP A 242 76.84 26.71 -20.17
CA ASP A 242 78.09 26.54 -20.93
C ASP A 242 78.96 25.28 -20.76
N ASP A 243 79.18 24.70 -21.96
CA ASP A 243 80.41 24.13 -22.55
C ASP A 243 80.80 22.64 -22.43
N ASP A 244 80.80 22.02 -23.63
CA ASP A 244 81.79 21.15 -24.29
C ASP A 244 82.37 19.90 -23.58
N ASP A 245 82.04 18.73 -24.12
CA ASP A 245 82.98 17.82 -24.86
C ASP A 245 82.23 16.68 -25.57
#